data_AF-J5GRT7-F1
#
_entry.id   AF-J5GRT7-F1
#
_cell.length_a   1.000
_cell.length_b   1.000
_cell.length_c   1.000
_cell.angle_alpha   90.00
_cell.angle_beta   90.00
_cell.angle_gamma   90.00
#
_symmetry.space_group_name_H-M   'P 1'
#
loop_
_entity.id
_entity.type
_entity.pdbx_description
1 polymer ?
#
loop_
_entity_poly.entity_id
_entity_poly.type
_entity_poly.pdbx_seq_one_letter_code
_entity_poly.pdbx_strand_id
1 'polypeptide(L)'
;MDKDTFCRIMIESKSSYKFLGAPDGFWISGGGVEKISPIDEMSEKHKKNCIEYLEKHREGIGYGTFLEGIDVKKLKLTESDIEDLYKFAIEAVDEKIKQLKTT
;
A
#
# COMPACT_ATOMS: atom_id res chain seq x y z
N MET A 1 3.48 -4.94 15.74
CA MET A 1 3.58 -3.58 15.15
C MET A 1 2.20 -2.92 15.04
N ASP A 2 2.10 -1.60 15.17
CA ASP A 2 0.84 -0.84 14.94
C ASP A 2 0.69 -0.33 13.49
N LYS A 3 -0.53 0.07 13.11
CA LYS A 3 -0.88 0.53 11.76
C LYS A 3 -0.11 1.81 11.37
N ASP A 4 0.14 2.71 12.32
CA ASP A 4 0.87 3.96 12.06
C ASP A 4 2.33 3.69 11.67
N THR A 5 2.98 2.76 12.38
CA THR A 5 4.34 2.32 12.08
C THR A 5 4.40 1.65 10.71
N PHE A 6 3.42 0.81 10.37
CA PHE A 6 3.29 0.24 9.03
C PHE A 6 3.18 1.32 7.95
N CYS A 7 2.28 2.29 8.12
CA CYS A 7 2.09 3.38 7.16
C CYS A 7 3.39 4.19 6.95
N ARG A 8 4.10 4.51 8.05
CA ARG A 8 5.38 5.22 7.98
C ARG A 8 6.43 4.41 7.19
N ILE A 9 6.56 3.11 7.45
CA ILE A 9 7.48 2.24 6.71
C ILE A 9 7.16 2.29 5.21
N MET A 10 5.90 2.14 4.83
CA MET A 10 5.50 2.16 3.42
C MET A 10 5.80 3.50 2.74
N ILE A 11 5.46 4.61 3.39
CA ILE A 11 5.68 5.97 2.86
C ILE A 11 7.18 6.26 2.72
N GLU A 12 8.00 5.96 3.72
CA GLU A 12 9.44 6.27 3.72
C GLU A 12 10.27 5.30 2.86
N SER A 13 9.70 4.15 2.48
CA SER A 13 10.40 3.14 1.68
C SER A 13 10.66 3.58 0.23
N LYS A 14 11.39 2.76 -0.52
CA LYS A 14 11.47 2.86 -1.99
C LYS A 14 10.48 1.93 -2.70
N SER A 15 9.52 1.37 -1.96
CA SER A 15 8.54 0.45 -2.53
C SER A 15 7.66 1.14 -3.55
N SER A 16 7.32 0.43 -4.63
CA SER A 16 6.29 0.86 -5.58
C SER A 16 4.88 0.81 -4.97
N TYR A 17 4.72 0.19 -3.79
CA TYR A 17 3.46 -0.01 -3.11
C TYR A 17 3.17 1.05 -2.03
N LYS A 18 3.70 2.27 -2.17
CA LYS A 18 3.48 3.35 -1.19
C LYS A 18 2.01 3.65 -0.88
N PHE A 19 1.12 3.39 -1.84
CA PHE A 19 -0.33 3.53 -1.63
C PHE A 19 -0.88 2.71 -0.46
N LEU A 20 -0.17 1.64 -0.03
CA LEU A 20 -0.57 0.85 1.14
C LEU A 20 -0.47 1.65 2.45
N GLY A 21 0.45 2.62 2.52
CA GLY A 21 0.58 3.53 3.67
C GLY A 21 -0.21 4.84 3.51
N ALA A 22 -0.95 5.00 2.40
CA ALA A 22 -1.65 6.24 2.12
C ALA A 22 -2.85 6.45 3.06
N PRO A 23 -3.08 7.67 3.58
CA PRO A 23 -4.28 7.99 4.35
C PRO A 23 -5.57 7.63 3.60
N ASP A 24 -6.66 7.43 4.34
CA ASP A 24 -7.97 7.16 3.76
C ASP A 24 -8.43 8.28 2.82
N GLY A 25 -8.99 7.89 1.67
CA GLY A 25 -9.38 8.82 0.61
C GLY A 25 -8.22 9.29 -0.27
N PHE A 26 -6.98 8.86 -0.03
CA PHE A 26 -5.82 9.24 -0.83
C PHE A 26 -5.12 8.05 -1.48
N TRP A 27 -4.50 8.32 -2.63
CA TRP A 27 -3.64 7.43 -3.39
C TRP A 27 -2.22 8.01 -3.47
N ILE A 28 -1.19 7.19 -3.18
CA ILE A 28 0.22 7.58 -3.34
C ILE A 28 0.82 6.78 -4.48
N SER A 29 1.29 7.48 -5.51
CA SER A 29 1.96 6.85 -6.65
C SER A 29 3.42 6.50 -6.31
N GLY A 30 3.80 5.24 -6.50
CA GLY A 30 5.18 4.77 -6.36
C GLY A 30 5.99 5.02 -7.63
N GLY A 31 6.51 6.24 -7.81
CA GLY A 31 7.32 6.66 -8.95
C GLY A 31 8.32 7.77 -8.61
N GLY A 32 9.05 8.29 -9.61
CA GLY A 32 10.15 9.26 -9.42
C GLY A 32 9.75 10.64 -8.84
N VAL A 33 8.46 10.96 -8.83
CA VAL A 33 7.90 12.08 -8.06
C VAL A 33 6.69 11.55 -7.31
N GLU A 34 6.80 11.45 -5.99
CA GLU A 34 5.67 11.06 -5.13
C GLU A 34 4.55 12.08 -5.29
N LYS A 35 3.41 11.62 -5.80
CA LYS A 35 2.17 12.39 -5.82
C LYS A 35 1.16 11.71 -4.94
N ILE A 36 0.65 12.48 -3.98
CA ILE A 36 -0.54 12.16 -3.20
C ILE A 36 -1.72 12.75 -3.96
N SER A 37 -2.70 11.93 -4.31
CA SER A 37 -3.90 12.34 -5.04
C SER A 37 -5.15 11.95 -4.25
N PRO A 38 -6.11 12.86 -4.05
CA PRO A 38 -7.43 12.50 -3.56
C PRO A 38 -8.10 11.49 -4.51
N ILE A 39 -8.72 10.46 -3.96
CA ILE A 39 -9.36 9.40 -4.75
C ILE A 39 -10.60 9.92 -5.48
N ASP A 40 -11.35 10.84 -4.88
CA ASP A 40 -12.52 11.50 -5.48
C ASP A 40 -12.17 12.33 -6.73
N GLU A 41 -10.97 12.89 -6.77
CA GLU A 41 -10.44 13.61 -7.93
C GLU A 41 -9.88 12.71 -9.04
N MET A 42 -9.71 11.39 -8.78
CA MET A 42 -9.24 10.44 -9.79
C MET A 42 -10.33 10.17 -10.83
N SER A 43 -9.97 10.19 -12.12
CA SER A 43 -10.91 9.77 -13.18
C SER A 43 -11.37 8.32 -12.99
N GLU A 44 -12.61 8.00 -13.36
CA GLU A 44 -13.17 6.64 -13.29
C GLU A 44 -12.32 5.60 -14.01
N LYS A 45 -11.77 5.96 -15.17
CA LYS A 45 -10.84 5.10 -15.92
C LYS A 45 -9.59 4.77 -15.08
N HIS A 46 -9.06 5.75 -14.37
CA HIS A 46 -7.88 5.57 -13.52
C HIS A 46 -8.21 4.71 -12.29
N LYS A 47 -9.34 4.97 -11.62
CA LYS A 47 -9.82 4.14 -10.49
C LYS A 47 -9.96 2.67 -10.90
N LYS A 48 -10.60 2.40 -12.05
CA LYS A 48 -10.76 1.05 -12.59
C LYS A 48 -9.40 0.36 -12.82
N ASN A 49 -8.45 1.05 -13.43
CA ASN A 49 -7.10 0.51 -13.65
C ASN A 49 -6.39 0.20 -12.31
N CYS A 50 -6.56 1.06 -11.30
CA CYS A 50 -6.01 0.79 -9.96
C CYS A 50 -6.65 -0.44 -9.32
N ILE A 51 -7.98 -0.60 -9.39
CA ILE A 51 -8.67 -1.79 -8.88
C ILE A 51 -8.16 -3.06 -9.58
N GLU A 52 -8.11 -3.08 -10.91
CA GLU A 52 -7.61 -4.22 -11.69
C GLU A 52 -6.15 -4.56 -11.33
N TYR A 53 -5.32 -3.54 -11.14
CA TYR A 53 -3.94 -3.72 -10.69
C TYR A 53 -3.87 -4.36 -9.30
N LEU A 54 -4.65 -3.86 -8.34
CA LEU A 54 -4.67 -4.38 -6.96
C LEU A 54 -5.18 -5.81 -6.91
N GLU A 55 -6.30 -6.12 -7.59
CA GLU A 55 -6.86 -7.46 -7.64
C GLU A 55 -5.86 -8.47 -8.26
N LYS A 56 -5.15 -8.07 -9.32
CA LYS A 56 -4.12 -8.91 -9.96
C LYS A 56 -2.89 -9.15 -9.08
N HIS A 57 -2.47 -8.17 -8.26
CA HIS A 57 -1.24 -8.25 -7.47
C HIS A 57 -1.48 -8.59 -5.99
N ARG A 58 -2.74 -8.76 -5.57
CA ARG A 58 -3.11 -9.09 -4.19
C ARG A 58 -2.41 -10.36 -3.69
N GLU A 59 -2.34 -11.39 -4.52
CA GLU A 59 -1.63 -12.62 -4.19
C GLU A 59 -0.12 -12.37 -3.99
N GLY A 60 0.51 -11.58 -4.87
CA GLY A 60 1.91 -11.19 -4.75
C GLY A 60 2.20 -10.42 -3.45
N ILE A 61 1.28 -9.55 -3.02
CA ILE A 61 1.37 -8.84 -1.74
C ILE A 61 1.35 -9.82 -0.57
N GLY A 62 0.55 -10.90 -0.66
CA GLY A 62 0.55 -11.98 0.32
C GLY A 62 1.88 -12.73 0.40
N TYR A 63 2.66 -12.75 -0.67
CA TYR A 63 4.03 -13.31 -0.70
C TYR A 63 5.12 -12.26 -0.45
N GLY A 64 4.76 -11.01 -0.14
CA GLY A 64 5.72 -9.99 0.25
C GLY A 64 6.33 -9.17 -0.89
N THR A 65 5.74 -9.13 -2.09
CA THR A 65 6.26 -8.28 -3.18
C THR A 65 6.35 -6.80 -2.80
N PHE A 66 5.48 -6.34 -1.88
CA PHE A 66 5.50 -4.97 -1.36
C PHE A 66 6.77 -4.63 -0.55
N LEU A 67 7.53 -5.63 -0.10
CA LEU A 67 8.80 -5.47 0.60
C LEU A 67 9.94 -5.02 -0.33
N GLU A 68 9.77 -5.10 -1.65
CA GLU A 68 10.77 -4.59 -2.57
C GLU A 68 10.98 -3.09 -2.32
N GLY A 69 12.24 -2.68 -2.09
CA GLY A 69 12.56 -1.31 -1.69
C GLY A 69 12.42 -1.00 -0.20
N ILE A 70 12.09 -2.00 0.64
CA ILE A 70 12.10 -1.93 2.11
C ILE A 70 13.32 -2.68 2.65
N ASP A 71 14.17 -2.01 3.44
CA ASP A 71 15.30 -2.66 4.12
C ASP A 71 14.83 -3.30 5.43
N VAL A 72 14.20 -4.47 5.33
CA VAL A 72 13.61 -5.19 6.46
C VAL A 72 14.66 -5.52 7.55
N LYS A 73 15.93 -5.71 7.17
CA LYS A 73 17.02 -5.97 8.12
C LYS A 73 17.32 -4.76 9.00
N LYS A 74 17.22 -3.54 8.45
CA LYS A 74 17.40 -2.31 9.25
C LYS A 74 16.23 -2.02 10.19
N LEU A 75 15.04 -2.53 9.87
CA LEU A 75 13.85 -2.35 10.71
C LEU A 75 13.90 -3.16 12.01
N LYS A 76 14.79 -4.16 12.12
CA LYS A 76 14.95 -5.02 13.32
C LYS A 76 13.61 -5.58 13.84
N LEU A 77 12.74 -5.99 12.92
CA LEU A 77 11.40 -6.48 13.22
C LEU A 77 11.47 -7.83 13.94
N THR A 78 10.57 -8.05 14.89
CA THR A 78 10.31 -9.38 15.46
C THR A 78 9.46 -10.23 14.51
N GLU A 79 9.33 -11.53 14.78
CA GLU A 79 8.43 -12.40 14.00
C GLU A 79 6.98 -11.88 14.01
N SER A 80 6.48 -11.46 15.17
CA SER A 80 5.15 -10.85 15.30
C SER A 80 5.00 -9.57 14.48
N ASP A 81 6.05 -8.73 14.41
CA ASP A 81 5.99 -7.52 13.59
C ASP A 81 5.95 -7.84 12.10
N ILE A 82 6.61 -8.92 11.67
CA ILE A 82 6.54 -9.40 10.30
C ILE A 82 5.12 -9.90 10.00
N GLU A 83 4.51 -10.70 10.88
CA GLU A 83 3.12 -11.14 10.71
C GLU A 83 2.15 -9.95 10.58
N ASP A 84 2.29 -8.95 11.46
CA ASP A 84 1.49 -7.73 11.41
C ASP A 84 1.71 -6.94 10.11
N LEU A 85 2.96 -6.86 9.62
CA LEU A 85 3.30 -6.17 8.38
C LEU A 85 2.57 -6.78 7.17
N TYR A 86 2.54 -8.10 7.05
CA TYR A 86 1.83 -8.79 5.97
C TYR A 86 0.31 -8.65 6.11
N LYS A 87 -0.20 -8.77 7.34
CA LYS A 87 -1.61 -8.57 7.64
C LYS A 87 -2.08 -7.18 7.21
N PHE A 88 -1.38 -6.13 7.64
CA PHE A 88 -1.72 -4.75 7.29
C PHE A 88 -1.58 -4.46 5.80
N ALA A 89 -0.61 -5.06 5.11
CA ALA A 89 -0.50 -4.93 3.66
C ALA A 89 -1.74 -5.47 2.94
N ILE A 90 -2.25 -6.65 3.33
CA ILE A 90 -3.47 -7.22 2.75
C ILE A 90 -4.71 -6.40 3.11
N GLU A 91 -4.86 -5.99 4.38
CA GLU A 91 -5.97 -5.13 4.81
C GLU A 91 -5.98 -3.80 4.04
N ALA A 92 -4.82 -3.17 3.86
CA ALA A 92 -4.70 -1.93 3.10
C ALA A 92 -5.09 -2.10 1.62
N VAL A 93 -4.78 -3.23 0.98
CA VAL A 93 -5.26 -3.53 -0.39
C VAL A 93 -6.78 -3.57 -0.43
N ASP A 94 -7.40 -4.33 0.48
CA ASP A 94 -8.84 -4.51 0.52
C ASP A 94 -9.56 -3.18 0.84
N GLU A 95 -9.02 -2.40 1.77
CA GLU A 95 -9.49 -1.05 2.08
C GLU A 95 -9.40 -0.10 0.88
N LYS A 96 -8.28 -0.11 0.13
CA LYS A 96 -8.13 0.76 -1.05
C LYS A 96 -9.04 0.34 -2.20
N ILE A 97 -9.22 -0.95 -2.45
CA ILE A 97 -10.20 -1.43 -3.42
C ILE A 97 -11.60 -0.96 -3.05
N LYS A 98 -11.97 -1.03 -1.76
CA LYS A 98 -13.26 -0.52 -1.29
C LYS A 98 -13.39 0.98 -1.54
N GLN A 99 -12.42 1.78 -1.12
CA GLN A 99 -12.41 3.23 -1.32
C GLN A 99 -12.59 3.59 -2.80
N LEU A 100 -11.82 2.96 -3.69
CA LEU A 100 -11.91 3.17 -5.15
C LEU A 100 -13.27 2.78 -5.77
N LYS A 101 -14.06 1.92 -5.11
CA LYS A 101 -15.40 1.50 -5.57
C LYS A 101 -16.53 2.38 -5.02
N THR A 102 -16.33 3.03 -3.88
CA THR A 102 -17.36 3.82 -3.17
C THR A 102 -17.32 5.32 -3.41
N THR A 103 -16.24 5.83 -4.04
CA THR A 103 -16.01 7.26 -4.29
C THR A 103 -16.06 7.52 -5.78
#